data_AF-A0A2A7AMP2-F1
#
_entry.id   AF-A0A2A7AMP2-F1
#
_cell.length_a   1.000
_cell.length_b   1.000
_cell.length_c   1.000
_cell.angle_alpha   90.00
_cell.angle_beta   90.00
_cell.angle_gamma   90.00
#
_symmetry.space_group_name_H-M   'P 1'
#
loop_
_entity.id
_entity.type
_entity.pdbx_description
1 polymer ?
#
loop_
_entity_poly.entity_id
_entity_poly.type
_entity_poly.pdbx_seq_one_letter_code
_entity_poly.pdbx_strand_id
1 'polypeptide(L)' 'MTNVAGHLREQNGMYQMILSWKDTDGKRRTKSISTGLPVKGNKKRAESLLRKTQKEFNPETMQQVSDLPVSEYLNRWLRE' A
#
# COMPACT_ATOMS: atom_id res chain seq x y z
N MET A 1 -17.27 1.11 3.29
CA MET A 1 -16.46 0.97 2.05
C MET A 1 -15.46 2.11 1.99
N THR A 2 -14.23 1.86 2.41
CA THR A 2 -13.12 2.81 2.27
C THR A 2 -12.72 2.90 0.80
N ASN A 3 -12.86 4.08 0.19
CA ASN A 3 -12.47 4.27 -1.22
C ASN A 3 -10.94 4.40 -1.31
N VAL A 4 -10.28 3.37 -1.85
CA VAL A 4 -8.82 3.33 -2.05
C VAL A 4 -8.49 3.75 -3.47
N ALA A 5 -7.95 4.96 -3.64
CA ALA A 5 -7.45 5.44 -4.92
C ALA A 5 -6.01 4.93 -5.15
N GLY A 6 -5.60 4.83 -6.40
CA GLY A 6 -4.21 4.48 -6.70
C GLY A 6 -3.81 4.76 -8.13
N HIS A 7 -2.53 5.08 -8.31
CA HIS A 7 -1.90 5.34 -9.61
C HIS A 7 -0.48 4.77 -9.65
N LEU A 8 0.03 4.57 -10.85
CA LEU A 8 1.43 4.21 -11.07
C LEU A 8 2.29 5.47 -11.14
N ARG A 9 3.46 5.39 -10.56
CA ARG A 9 4.53 6.39 -10.64
C ARG A 9 5.79 5.71 -11.14
N GLU A 10 6.51 6.36 -12.03
CA GLU A 10 7.82 5.91 -12.47
C GLU A 10 8.88 6.50 -11.54
N GLN A 11 9.74 5.65 -10.98
CA GLN A 11 10.83 6.08 -10.10
C GLN A 11 12.01 5.12 -10.24
N ASN A 12 13.21 5.65 -10.49
CA ASN A 12 14.45 4.89 -10.64
C ASN A 12 14.35 3.75 -11.68
N GLY A 13 13.64 3.98 -12.78
CA GLY A 13 13.44 2.97 -13.84
C GLY A 13 12.45 1.85 -13.50
N MET A 14 11.76 1.95 -12.36
CA MET A 14 10.80 0.98 -11.86
C MET A 14 9.41 1.60 -11.70
N TYR A 15 8.36 0.79 -11.85
CA TYR A 15 7.01 1.21 -11.47
C TYR A 15 6.84 1.13 -9.95
N GLN A 16 6.32 2.21 -9.38
CA GLN A 16 5.84 2.32 -8.02
C GLN A 16 4.32 2.44 -8.07
N MET A 17 3.63 1.76 -7.16
CA MET A 17 2.20 1.93 -6.93
C MET A 17 2.02 2.90 -5.77
N ILE A 18 1.26 3.96 -6.01
CA ILE A 18 0.88 4.92 -4.97
C ILE A 18 -0.57 4.66 -4.62
N LEU A 19 -0.84 4.21 -3.39
CA LEU A 19 -2.19 4.00 -2.86
C LEU A 19 -2.55 5.16 -1.95
N SER A 20 -3.78 5.68 -2.07
CA SER A 20 -4.28 6.81 -1.32
C SER A 20 -5.65 6.54 -0.71
N TRP A 21 -5.65 6.65 0.62
CA TRP A 21 -6.68 6.44 1.62
C TRP A 21 -7.49 7.62 2.12
N LYS A 22 -8.71 7.42 2.63
CA LYS A 22 -9.14 8.11 3.86
C LYS A 22 -9.11 7.14 5.03
N ASP A 23 -8.52 7.58 6.13
CA ASP A 23 -8.43 6.88 7.40
C ASP A 23 -9.76 6.90 8.15
N THR A 24 -9.87 6.16 9.26
CA THR A 24 -11.03 6.19 10.17
C THR A 24 -11.29 7.60 10.72
N ASP A 25 -10.21 8.36 10.98
CA ASP A 25 -10.25 9.76 11.40
C ASP A 25 -10.59 10.75 10.26
N GLY A 26 -10.84 10.25 9.04
CA GLY A 26 -11.09 11.07 7.86
C GLY A 26 -9.86 11.74 7.24
N LYS A 27 -8.67 11.58 7.84
CA LYS A 27 -7.40 12.07 7.31
C LYS A 27 -6.97 11.28 6.08
N ARG A 28 -6.31 11.94 5.12
CA ARG A 28 -5.78 11.26 3.93
C ARG A 28 -4.44 10.60 4.26
N ARG A 29 -4.30 9.33 3.88
CA ARG A 29 -3.05 8.55 4.02
C ARG A 29 -2.58 8.10 2.65
N THR A 30 -1.27 7.98 2.48
CA THR A 30 -0.66 7.53 1.23
C THR A 30 0.42 6.50 1.52
N LYS A 31 0.47 5.43 0.73
CA LYS A 31 1.51 4.39 0.79
C LYS A 31 2.10 4.18 -0.60
N SER A 32 3.42 4.21 -0.67
CA SER A 32 4.17 3.83 -1.87
C SER A 32 4.60 2.38 -1.75
N ILE A 33 4.34 1.59 -2.79
CA ILE A 33 4.71 0.17 -2.85
C ILE A 33 5.43 -0.07 -4.17
N SER A 34 6.66 -0.60 -4.11
CA SER A 34 7.39 -0.95 -5.32
C SER A 34 6.82 -2.19 -5.97
N THR A 35 6.59 -2.11 -7.28
CA THR A 35 6.12 -3.27 -8.05
C THR A 35 7.23 -4.28 -8.33
N GLY A 36 8.50 -3.86 -8.24
CA GLY A 36 9.62 -4.65 -8.74
C GLY A 36 9.63 -4.81 -10.27
N LEU A 37 8.77 -4.10 -11.00
CA LEU A 37 8.71 -4.16 -12.47
C LEU A 37 9.44 -2.97 -13.10
N PRO A 38 10.35 -3.20 -14.06
CA PRO A 38 10.95 -2.14 -14.87
C PRO A 38 9.90 -1.39 -15.69
N VAL A 39 10.11 -0.09 -15.91
CA VAL A 39 9.18 0.78 -16.66
C VAL A 39 8.96 0.28 -18.10
N LYS A 40 10.03 -0.19 -18.74
CA LYS A 40 10.03 -0.61 -20.15
C LYS A 40 9.23 -1.90 -20.33
N GLY A 41 8.15 -1.85 -21.10
CA GLY A 41 7.38 -3.02 -21.54
C GLY A 41 6.43 -3.63 -20.49
N ASN A 42 6.46 -3.20 -19.23
CA ASN A 42 5.65 -3.81 -18.15
C ASN A 42 4.41 -3.02 -17.73
N LYS A 43 4.04 -1.95 -18.45
CA LYS A 43 2.92 -1.06 -18.07
C LYS A 43 1.63 -1.82 -17.74
N LYS A 44 1.19 -2.73 -18.62
CA LYS A 44 -0.03 -3.54 -18.40
C LYS A 44 0.06 -4.44 -17.16
N ARG A 45 1.23 -5.02 -16.91
CA ARG A 45 1.47 -5.88 -15.74
C ARG A 45 1.43 -5.06 -14.45
N ALA A 46 2.04 -3.87 -14.46
CA ALA A 46 2.01 -2.95 -13.33
C ALA A 46 0.58 -2.44 -13.04
N GLU A 47 -0.21 -2.14 -14.08
CA GLU A 47 -1.62 -1.73 -13.91
C GLU A 47 -2.47 -2.87 -13.33
N SER A 48 -2.29 -4.10 -13.81
CA SER A 48 -2.97 -5.28 -13.26
C SER A 48 -2.61 -5.50 -11.79
N LEU A 49 -1.32 -5.37 -11.43
CA LEU A 49 -0.85 -5.47 -10.06
C LEU A 49 -1.44 -4.36 -9.18
N LEU A 50 -1.55 -3.13 -9.68
CA LEU A 50 -2.20 -2.02 -8.98
C LEU A 50 -3.65 -2.35 -8.67
N ARG A 51 -4.41 -2.88 -9.63
CA ARG A 51 -5.82 -3.27 -9.41
C ARG A 51 -5.96 -4.40 -8.39
N LYS A 52 -5.08 -5.39 -8.44
CA LYS A 52 -5.06 -6.48 -7.45
C LYS A 52 -4.76 -5.92 -6.05
N THR A 53 -3.73 -5.10 -5.94
CA THR A 53 -3.33 -4.47 -4.68
C THR A 53 -4.45 -3.57 -4.14
N GLN A 54 -5.14 -2.79 -4.97
CA GLN A 54 -6.28 -1.97 -4.54
C GLN A 54 -7.41 -2.80 -3.93
N LYS A 55 -7.67 -4.01 -4.45
CA LYS A 55 -8.72 -4.91 -3.92
C LYS A 55 -8.30 -5.59 -2.62
N GLU A 56 -7.03 -5.97 -2.52
CA GLU A 56 -6.47 -6.67 -1.34
C GLU A 56 -6.09 -5.71 -0.22
N PHE A 57 -5.94 -4.41 -0.52
CA PHE A 57 -5.54 -3.41 0.46
C PHE A 57 -6.66 -3.18 1.47
N ASN A 58 -6.45 -3.67 2.70
CA ASN A 58 -7.32 -3.39 3.82
C ASN A 58 -6.77 -2.22 4.67
N PRO A 59 -7.34 -1.00 4.56
CA PRO A 59 -6.86 0.15 5.30
C PRO A 59 -7.08 0.03 6.82
N GLU A 60 -8.10 -0.71 7.25
CA GLU A 60 -8.41 -0.86 8.69
C GLU A 60 -7.32 -1.67 9.41
N THR A 61 -6.83 -2.74 8.80
CA THR A 61 -5.70 -3.52 9.33
C THR A 61 -4.42 -2.70 9.38
N MET A 62 -4.19 -1.82 8.40
CA MET A 62 -3.01 -0.95 8.39
C MET A 62 -3.07 0.11 9.50
N GLN A 63 -4.25 0.66 9.77
CA GLN A 63 -4.45 1.64 10.83
C GLN A 63 -4.24 1.02 12.21
N GLN A 64 -4.77 -0.19 12.44
CA GLN A 64 -4.53 -0.94 13.68
C GLN A 64 -3.04 -1.16 13.95
N VAL A 65 -2.24 -1.45 12.91
CA VAL A 65 -0.79 -1.64 13.04
C VAL A 65 -0.05 -0.32 13.32
N SER A 66 -0.50 0.81 12.75
CA SER A 66 0.13 2.10 13.04
C SER A 66 -0.19 2.64 14.44
N ASP A 67 -1.36 2.29 14.99
CA ASP A 67 -1.79 2.75 16.31
C ASP A 67 -1.22 1.90 17.45
N LEU A 68 -0.66 0.73 17.14
CA LEU A 68 0.00 -0.15 18.09
C LEU A 68 1.31 0.48 18.62
N PRO A 69 1.51 0.56 19.95
CA PRO A 69 2.80 0.89 20.52
C PRO A 69 3.89 -0.06 20.01
N VAL A 70 5.08 0.47 19.73
CA VAL A 70 6.21 -0.33 19.19
C VAL A 70 6.50 -1.55 20.07
N SER A 71 6.37 -1.43 21.40
CA SER A 71 6.53 -2.55 22.33
C SER A 71 5.54 -3.68 22.08
N GLU A 72 4.29 -3.37 21.77
CA GLU A 72 3.24 -4.36 21.51
C GLU A 72 3.43 -5.03 20.15
N TYR A 73 3.84 -4.26 19.14
CA TYR A 73 4.23 -4.79 17.83
C TYR A 73 5.39 -5.80 17.94
N LEU A 74 6.46 -5.46 18.66
CA LEU A 74 7.63 -6.34 18.84
C LEU A 74 7.26 -7.63 19.60
N ASN A 75 6.42 -7.51 20.64
CA ASN A 75 5.96 -8.67 21.40
C ASN A 75 5.11 -9.63 20.56
N ARG A 76 4.28 -9.10 19.64
CA ARG A 76 3.49 -9.91 18.71
C ARG A 76 4.38 -10.61 17.68
N TRP A 77 5.34 -9.89 17.09
CA TRP A 77 6.26 -10.46 16.11
C TRP A 77 7.10 -11.59 16.67
N LEU A 78 7.55 -11.50 17.92
CA LEU A 78 8.37 -12.54 18.56
C LEU A 78 7.59 -13.83 18.86
N ARG A 79 6.25 -13.79 18.84
CA ARG A 79 5.37 -14.93 19.14
C ARG A 79 4.88 -15.67 17.88
N GLU A 80 5.10 -15.10 16.70
CA GLU A 80 4.90 -15.75 15.39
C GLU A 80 6.19 -16.49 14.97
#